data_AF-A0AAU6UIM7-F1
#
_entry.id   AF-A0AAU6UIM7-F1
#
_cell.length_a   1.000
_cell.length_b   1.000
_cell.length_c   1.000
_cell.angle_alpha   90.00
_cell.angle_beta   90.00
_cell.angle_gamma   90.00
#
_symmetry.space_group_name_H-M   'P 1'
#
loop_
_entity.id
_entity.type
_entity.pdbx_description
1 polymer ?
#
loop_
_entity_poly.entity_id
_entity_poly.type
_entity_poly.pdbx_seq_one_letter_code
_entity_poly.pdbx_strand_id
1 'polypeptide(L)'
;MGFWSSVGSALSGVISGACSVVSSVASTLGNAVTKIATTISEMGVNLATKVGETIKAVGISLGIIQSSDDLQELGEKAMMSEKTPADFDSISAYIDHLRNDVTIDKEKFSRLDEKELLARSAIGSAITLQGINEKLETVVCPQFMAMVATQNLAADEIVATIKAYKEKSLNTSDYSLYLKDELSIAQSREHSNALVEAYQQLEPELSIEQIEDKVMGLRP
;
A
#
# COMPACT_ATOMS: atom_id res chain seq x y z
N MET A 1 -5.67 -20.29 -4.73
CA MET A 1 -6.50 -19.96 -5.92
C MET A 1 -7.88 -19.35 -5.59
N GLY A 2 -8.15 -18.82 -4.38
CA GLY A 2 -9.54 -18.62 -3.93
C GLY A 2 -10.08 -17.19 -3.71
N PHE A 3 -9.26 -16.13 -3.70
CA PHE A 3 -9.79 -14.76 -3.48
C PHE A 3 -10.05 -13.99 -4.78
N TRP A 4 -9.23 -14.26 -5.80
CA TRP A 4 -9.29 -13.56 -7.09
C TRP A 4 -10.31 -14.15 -8.08
N SER A 5 -10.83 -15.36 -7.82
CA SER A 5 -11.86 -15.98 -8.66
C SER A 5 -13.28 -15.49 -8.37
N SER A 6 -13.52 -14.81 -7.22
CA SER A 6 -14.87 -14.33 -6.85
C SER A 6 -15.09 -12.82 -7.04
N VAL A 7 -14.08 -12.08 -7.54
CA VAL A 7 -14.23 -10.67 -7.97
C VAL A 7 -14.66 -10.56 -9.45
N GLY A 8 -14.88 -11.69 -10.13
CA GLY A 8 -15.59 -11.72 -11.42
C GLY A 8 -17.09 -11.84 -11.14
N SER A 9 -17.96 -10.87 -11.42
CA SER A 9 -18.20 -10.39 -12.79
C SER A 9 -19.00 -9.08 -12.85
N ALA A 10 -19.02 -8.25 -11.79
CA ALA A 10 -19.93 -7.09 -11.71
C ALA A 10 -19.23 -5.70 -11.75
N LEU A 11 -17.90 -5.61 -11.84
CA LEU A 11 -17.15 -4.34 -11.80
C LEU A 11 -16.17 -4.11 -12.98
N SER A 12 -16.24 -4.92 -14.06
CA SER A 12 -15.14 -5.02 -15.04
C SER A 12 -14.83 -3.73 -15.84
N GLY A 13 -15.78 -2.79 -15.96
CA GLY A 13 -15.58 -1.56 -16.72
C GLY A 13 -14.68 -0.54 -16.02
N VAL A 14 -14.83 -0.35 -14.70
CA VAL A 14 -14.06 0.64 -13.93
C VAL A 14 -12.62 0.17 -13.71
N ILE A 15 -12.44 -1.12 -13.44
CA ILE A 15 -11.12 -1.75 -13.21
C ILE A 15 -10.26 -1.66 -14.47
N SER A 16 -10.80 -2.07 -15.62
CA SER A 16 -10.08 -2.00 -16.91
C SER A 16 -9.77 -0.56 -17.34
N GLY A 17 -10.69 0.38 -17.05
CA GLY A 17 -10.50 1.80 -17.32
C GLY A 17 -9.36 2.43 -16.51
N ALA A 18 -9.32 2.19 -15.21
CA ALA A 18 -8.26 2.74 -14.34
C ALA A 18 -6.86 2.21 -14.73
N CYS A 19 -6.73 0.91 -14.98
CA CYS A 19 -5.46 0.33 -15.45
C CYS A 19 -4.99 0.94 -16.78
N SER A 20 -5.93 1.28 -17.67
CA SER A 20 -5.62 1.92 -18.94
C SER A 20 -5.05 3.33 -18.72
N VAL A 21 -5.62 4.10 -17.80
CA VAL A 21 -5.11 5.43 -17.42
C VAL A 21 -3.70 5.31 -16.84
N VAL A 22 -3.49 4.43 -15.85
CA VAL A 22 -2.16 4.19 -15.25
C VAL A 22 -1.12 3.78 -16.29
N SER A 23 -1.48 2.87 -17.19
CA SER A 23 -0.55 2.40 -18.22
C SER A 23 -0.21 3.48 -19.25
N SER A 24 -1.13 4.39 -19.54
CA SER A 24 -0.90 5.47 -20.50
C SER A 24 0.17 6.48 -20.07
N VAL A 25 0.45 6.57 -18.76
CA VAL A 25 1.45 7.48 -18.17
C VAL A 25 2.68 6.73 -17.64
N ALA A 26 2.89 5.49 -18.07
CA ALA A 26 3.96 4.63 -17.55
C ALA A 26 5.37 5.25 -17.70
N SER A 27 5.63 5.95 -18.80
CA SER A 27 6.90 6.65 -19.05
C SER A 27 7.14 7.81 -18.08
N THR A 28 6.07 8.44 -17.59
CA THR A 28 6.12 9.59 -16.68
C THR A 28 6.27 9.16 -15.22
N LEU A 29 5.63 8.05 -14.84
CA LEU A 29 5.65 7.57 -13.45
C LEU A 29 6.87 6.70 -13.14
N GLY A 30 7.48 6.13 -14.19
CA GLY A 30 8.47 5.07 -14.07
C GLY A 30 7.84 3.70 -13.82
N ASN A 31 8.59 2.65 -14.16
CA ASN A 31 8.10 1.26 -14.15
C ASN A 31 7.63 0.78 -12.78
N ALA A 32 8.34 1.17 -11.71
CA ALA A 32 8.03 0.71 -10.36
C ALA A 32 6.70 1.28 -9.84
N VAL A 33 6.44 2.58 -10.06
CA VAL A 33 5.19 3.22 -9.63
C VAL A 33 4.04 2.66 -10.45
N THR A 34 4.21 2.57 -11.76
CA THR A 34 3.20 2.03 -12.68
C THR A 34 2.78 0.62 -12.28
N LYS A 35 3.72 -0.28 -12.00
CA LYS A 35 3.41 -1.66 -11.61
C LYS A 35 2.59 -1.73 -10.32
N ILE A 36 2.96 -0.95 -9.31
CA ILE A 36 2.23 -0.88 -8.05
C ILE A 36 0.83 -0.30 -8.26
N ALA A 37 0.73 0.82 -8.98
CA ALA A 37 -0.55 1.49 -9.24
C ALA A 37 -1.51 0.61 -10.05
N THR A 38 -1.00 -0.13 -11.04
CA THR A 38 -1.79 -1.12 -11.77
C THR A 38 -2.28 -2.23 -10.84
N THR A 39 -1.40 -2.78 -10.01
CA THR A 39 -1.77 -3.83 -9.04
C THR A 39 -2.86 -3.36 -8.08
N ILE A 40 -2.79 -2.11 -7.59
CA ILE A 40 -3.81 -1.52 -6.72
C ILE A 40 -5.13 -1.31 -7.50
N SER A 41 -5.06 -0.78 -8.73
CA SER A 41 -6.25 -0.53 -9.56
C SER A 41 -7.01 -1.83 -9.91
N GLU A 42 -6.28 -2.94 -10.07
CA GLU A 42 -6.82 -4.28 -10.34
C GLU A 42 -7.60 -4.89 -9.17
N MET A 43 -7.43 -4.38 -7.94
CA MET A 43 -8.11 -4.89 -6.74
C MET A 43 -9.61 -4.57 -6.70
N GLY A 44 -10.10 -3.70 -7.60
CA GLY A 44 -11.46 -3.18 -7.58
C GLY A 44 -11.63 -1.99 -6.64
N VAL A 45 -12.60 -1.12 -6.95
CA VAL A 45 -12.80 0.20 -6.31
C VAL A 45 -12.79 0.12 -4.78
N ASN A 46 -13.58 -0.80 -4.20
CA ASN A 46 -13.74 -0.91 -2.75
C ASN A 46 -12.44 -1.29 -2.03
N LEU A 47 -11.72 -2.30 -2.55
CA LEU A 47 -10.48 -2.76 -1.92
C LEU A 47 -9.34 -1.79 -2.20
N ALA A 48 -9.23 -1.26 -3.41
CA ALA A 48 -8.24 -0.25 -3.78
C ALA A 48 -8.35 1.02 -2.92
N THR A 49 -9.57 1.45 -2.59
CA THR A 49 -9.81 2.59 -1.68
C THR A 49 -9.27 2.30 -0.29
N LYS A 50 -9.62 1.15 0.31
CA LYS A 50 -9.09 0.75 1.63
C LYS A 50 -7.57 0.60 1.65
N VAL A 51 -7.00 0.05 0.57
CA VAL A 51 -5.55 -0.07 0.40
C VAL A 51 -4.91 1.32 0.37
N GLY A 52 -5.47 2.26 -0.40
CA GLY A 52 -5.00 3.64 -0.45
C GLY A 52 -5.07 4.34 0.91
N GLU A 53 -6.17 4.19 1.64
CA GLU A 53 -6.33 4.73 3.00
C GLU A 53 -5.31 4.14 3.98
N THR A 54 -5.07 2.83 3.90
CA THR A 54 -4.08 2.14 4.74
C THR A 54 -2.67 2.60 4.42
N ILE A 55 -2.31 2.70 3.15
CA ILE A 55 -1.02 3.25 2.70
C ILE A 55 -0.88 4.70 3.15
N LYS A 56 -1.94 5.50 3.06
CA LYS A 56 -1.94 6.89 3.55
C LYS A 56 -1.66 6.94 5.05
N ALA A 57 -2.34 6.12 5.86
CA ALA A 57 -2.15 6.08 7.30
C ALA A 57 -0.70 5.72 7.68
N VAL A 58 -0.13 4.69 7.04
CA VAL A 58 1.27 4.29 7.25
C VAL A 58 2.24 5.39 6.78
N GLY A 59 1.97 5.98 5.62
CA GLY A 59 2.75 7.10 5.07
C GLY A 59 2.79 8.31 6.00
N ILE A 60 1.69 8.63 6.67
CA ILE A 60 1.61 9.69 7.68
C ILE A 60 2.39 9.31 8.93
N SER A 61 2.20 8.09 9.48
CA SER A 61 2.92 7.61 10.68
C SER A 61 4.45 7.66 10.49
N LEU A 62 4.93 7.35 9.28
CA LEU A 62 6.35 7.38 8.94
C LEU A 62 6.88 8.77 8.49
N GLY A 63 6.01 9.78 8.41
CA GLY A 63 6.36 11.15 8.01
C GLY A 63 6.73 11.29 6.53
N ILE A 64 6.23 10.40 5.65
CA ILE A 64 6.47 10.42 4.20
C ILE A 64 5.52 11.41 3.53
N ILE A 65 4.27 11.45 4.00
CA ILE A 65 3.23 12.38 3.55
C ILE A 65 2.59 13.06 4.76
N GLN A 66 1.90 14.17 4.52
CA GLN A 66 1.16 14.93 5.52
C GLN A 66 -0.29 14.46 5.59
N SER A 67 -0.96 14.68 6.73
CA SER A 67 -2.38 14.33 6.90
C SER A 67 -3.31 15.06 5.93
N SER A 68 -2.92 16.27 5.53
CA SER A 68 -3.61 17.09 4.52
C SER A 68 -3.37 16.65 3.08
N ASP A 69 -2.38 15.79 2.81
CA ASP A 69 -2.11 15.36 1.44
C ASP A 69 -3.23 14.44 0.95
N ASP A 70 -3.70 14.71 -0.27
CA ASP A 70 -4.65 13.87 -0.97
C ASP A 70 -3.94 12.97 -1.98
N LEU A 71 -4.24 11.66 -1.97
CA LEU A 71 -3.56 10.71 -2.85
C LEU A 71 -3.99 10.86 -4.31
N GLN A 72 -5.21 11.32 -4.59
CA GLN A 72 -5.65 11.57 -5.96
C GLN A 72 -4.97 12.82 -6.51
N GLU A 73 -4.85 13.90 -5.73
CA GLU A 73 -4.08 15.08 -6.11
C GLU A 73 -2.60 14.76 -6.31
N LEU A 74 -2.00 13.96 -5.42
CA LEU A 74 -0.61 13.49 -5.58
C LEU A 74 -0.42 12.71 -6.88
N GLY A 75 -1.39 11.82 -7.21
CA GLY A 75 -1.38 11.08 -8.46
C GLY A 75 -1.53 11.95 -9.70
N GLU A 76 -2.44 12.93 -9.69
CA GLU A 76 -2.59 13.88 -10.80
C GLU A 76 -1.32 14.72 -10.99
N LYS A 77 -0.73 15.21 -9.90
CA LYS A 77 0.55 15.93 -9.94
C LYS A 77 1.66 15.06 -10.53
N ALA A 78 1.74 13.80 -10.15
CA ALA A 78 2.70 12.87 -10.73
C ALA A 78 2.49 12.67 -12.24
N MET A 79 1.23 12.59 -12.69
CA MET A 79 0.90 12.48 -14.12
C MET A 79 1.25 13.74 -14.93
N MET A 80 1.19 14.92 -14.30
CA MET A 80 1.50 16.20 -14.94
C MET A 80 2.97 16.62 -14.82
N SER A 81 3.73 15.95 -13.94
CA SER A 81 5.16 16.23 -13.79
C SER A 81 5.93 15.69 -15.00
N GLU A 82 6.94 16.43 -15.44
CA GLU A 82 7.93 15.93 -16.41
C GLU A 82 9.02 15.09 -15.73
N LYS A 83 9.05 15.08 -14.39
CA LYS A 83 10.02 14.35 -13.58
C LYS A 83 9.40 13.09 -13.00
N THR A 84 10.25 12.08 -12.89
CA THR A 84 9.94 10.78 -12.33
C THR A 84 10.60 10.65 -10.95
N PRO A 85 10.24 9.64 -10.15
CA PRO A 85 10.96 9.33 -8.92
C PRO A 85 12.47 9.13 -9.10
N ALA A 86 12.92 8.67 -10.28
CA ALA A 86 14.33 8.40 -10.56
C ALA A 86 15.17 9.68 -10.73
N ASP A 87 14.53 10.83 -10.88
CA ASP A 87 15.19 12.13 -10.99
C ASP A 87 15.55 12.76 -9.62
N PHE A 88 15.30 12.02 -8.52
CA PHE A 88 15.48 12.47 -7.15
C PHE A 88 16.25 11.45 -6.32
N ASP A 89 16.95 11.92 -5.29
CA ASP A 89 17.71 11.07 -4.36
C ASP A 89 16.82 10.26 -3.40
N SER A 90 15.55 10.66 -3.25
CA SER A 90 14.57 9.99 -2.39
C SER A 90 13.15 10.20 -2.89
N ILE A 91 12.25 9.27 -2.57
CA ILE A 91 10.82 9.42 -2.81
C ILE A 91 10.26 10.63 -2.05
N SER A 92 10.77 10.92 -0.86
CA SER A 92 10.33 12.10 -0.08
C SER A 92 10.63 13.39 -0.84
N ALA A 93 11.81 13.52 -1.45
CA ALA A 93 12.15 14.67 -2.29
C ALA A 93 11.27 14.77 -3.55
N TYR A 94 10.90 13.63 -4.15
CA TYR A 94 9.94 13.60 -5.25
C TYR A 94 8.55 14.07 -4.82
N ILE A 95 8.04 13.57 -3.69
CA ILE A 95 6.74 14.00 -3.13
C ILE A 95 6.75 15.51 -2.84
N ASP A 96 7.84 16.04 -2.27
CA ASP A 96 7.97 17.47 -2.02
C ASP A 96 7.97 18.29 -3.30
N HIS A 97 8.64 17.81 -4.37
CA HIS A 97 8.56 18.43 -5.69
C HIS A 97 7.13 18.44 -6.23
N LEU A 98 6.42 17.31 -6.18
CA LEU A 98 5.01 17.25 -6.59
C LEU A 98 4.14 18.21 -5.77
N ARG A 99 4.39 18.31 -4.46
CA ARG A 99 3.62 19.19 -3.57
C ARG A 99 3.82 20.67 -3.93
N ASN A 100 5.06 21.10 -4.12
CA ASN A 100 5.42 22.51 -4.18
C ASN A 100 5.55 23.08 -5.61
N ASP A 101 5.98 22.27 -6.57
CA ASP A 101 6.37 22.75 -7.91
C ASP A 101 5.36 22.38 -9.00
N VAL A 102 4.53 21.35 -8.77
CA VAL A 102 3.54 20.90 -9.76
C VAL A 102 2.16 21.45 -9.45
N THR A 103 1.64 22.25 -10.38
CA THR A 103 0.29 22.80 -10.34
C THR A 103 -0.68 21.96 -11.17
N ILE A 104 -1.87 21.73 -10.64
CA ILE A 104 -2.95 21.03 -11.35
C ILE A 104 -4.12 21.98 -11.64
N ASP A 105 -4.81 21.73 -12.75
CA ASP A 105 -6.09 22.38 -13.04
C ASP A 105 -7.17 21.78 -12.13
N LYS A 106 -7.52 22.50 -11.06
CA LYS A 106 -8.52 22.07 -10.09
C LYS A 106 -9.92 21.93 -10.68
N GLU A 107 -10.27 22.74 -11.68
CA GLU A 107 -11.57 22.66 -12.32
C GLU A 107 -11.69 21.37 -13.12
N LYS A 108 -10.65 21.05 -13.92
CA LYS A 108 -10.58 19.78 -14.64
C LYS A 108 -10.56 18.59 -13.70
N PHE A 109 -9.76 18.66 -12.63
CA PHE A 109 -9.63 17.59 -11.64
C PHE A 109 -10.96 17.28 -10.95
N SER A 110 -11.75 18.30 -10.60
CA SER A 110 -13.07 18.13 -9.97
C SER A 110 -14.13 17.47 -10.87
N ARG A 111 -13.86 17.38 -12.18
CA ARG A 111 -14.78 16.80 -13.18
C ARG A 111 -14.39 15.39 -13.60
N LEU A 112 -13.31 14.84 -13.05
CA LEU A 112 -12.86 13.49 -13.35
C LEU A 112 -13.89 12.46 -12.88
N ASP A 113 -14.04 11.40 -13.65
CA ASP A 113 -14.92 10.30 -13.29
C ASP A 113 -14.27 9.32 -12.30
N GLU A 114 -15.03 8.34 -11.81
CA GLU A 114 -14.55 7.40 -10.79
C GLU A 114 -13.32 6.58 -11.23
N LYS A 115 -13.25 6.17 -12.51
CA LYS A 115 -12.09 5.40 -13.00
C LYS A 115 -10.84 6.27 -13.08
N GLU A 116 -11.02 7.54 -13.44
CA GLU A 116 -9.95 8.52 -13.50
C GLU A 116 -9.42 8.88 -12.11
N LEU A 117 -10.32 9.05 -11.14
CA LEU A 117 -9.97 9.28 -9.73
C LEU A 117 -9.31 8.05 -9.10
N LEU A 118 -9.82 6.84 -9.40
CA LEU A 118 -9.22 5.59 -8.92
C LEU A 118 -7.79 5.44 -9.42
N ALA A 119 -7.54 5.67 -10.71
CA ALA A 119 -6.20 5.58 -11.28
C ALA A 119 -5.22 6.54 -10.57
N ARG A 120 -5.64 7.78 -10.32
CA ARG A 120 -4.83 8.78 -9.62
C ARG A 120 -4.59 8.42 -8.17
N SER A 121 -5.62 7.97 -7.47
CA SER A 121 -5.48 7.45 -6.10
C SER A 121 -4.48 6.29 -6.05
N ALA A 122 -4.54 5.37 -7.01
CA ALA A 122 -3.61 4.24 -7.10
C ALA A 122 -2.17 4.69 -7.39
N ILE A 123 -1.97 5.72 -8.22
CA ILE A 123 -0.66 6.33 -8.48
C ILE A 123 -0.11 7.01 -7.22
N GLY A 124 -0.91 7.84 -6.54
CA GLY A 124 -0.49 8.47 -5.27
C GLY A 124 -0.19 7.44 -4.19
N SER A 125 -0.99 6.37 -4.10
CA SER A 125 -0.74 5.22 -3.23
C SER A 125 0.56 4.52 -3.59
N ALA A 126 0.85 4.34 -4.88
CA ALA A 126 2.07 3.68 -5.35
C ALA A 126 3.33 4.47 -5.00
N ILE A 127 3.29 5.80 -5.18
CA ILE A 127 4.37 6.71 -4.79
C ILE A 127 4.58 6.64 -3.28
N THR A 128 3.50 6.74 -2.51
CA THR A 128 3.57 6.66 -1.04
C THR A 128 4.14 5.32 -0.57
N LEU A 129 3.72 4.21 -1.19
CA LEU A 129 4.25 2.87 -0.89
C LEU A 129 5.74 2.74 -1.20
N GLN A 130 6.23 3.37 -2.26
CA GLN A 130 7.67 3.43 -2.51
C GLN A 130 8.41 4.22 -1.42
N GLY A 131 7.83 5.31 -0.94
CA GLY A 131 8.38 6.06 0.18
C GLY A 131 8.44 5.19 1.45
N ILE A 132 7.42 4.36 1.69
CA ILE A 132 7.42 3.39 2.81
C ILE A 132 8.54 2.38 2.63
N ASN A 133 8.71 1.84 1.42
CA ASN A 133 9.75 0.87 1.12
C ASN A 133 11.16 1.45 1.31
N GLU A 134 11.38 2.69 0.88
CA GLU A 134 12.64 3.40 1.09
C GLU A 134 12.89 3.66 2.58
N LYS A 135 11.89 4.19 3.29
CA LYS A 135 12.01 4.55 4.70
C LYS A 135 12.25 3.35 5.62
N LEU A 136 11.63 2.21 5.31
CA LEU A 136 11.79 0.97 6.06
C LEU A 136 12.91 0.08 5.49
N GLU A 137 13.51 0.46 4.36
CA GLU A 137 14.52 -0.30 3.61
C GLU A 137 14.10 -1.76 3.39
N THR A 138 12.85 -1.98 2.97
CA THR A 138 12.30 -3.29 2.67
C THR A 138 11.23 -3.18 1.59
N VAL A 139 10.97 -4.27 0.86
CA VAL A 139 9.98 -4.28 -0.21
C VAL A 139 8.64 -4.74 0.35
N VAL A 140 7.76 -3.79 0.61
CA VAL A 140 6.35 -4.06 0.95
C VAL A 140 5.54 -4.14 -0.33
N CYS A 141 4.87 -5.27 -0.53
CA CYS A 141 4.05 -5.49 -1.71
C CYS A 141 2.61 -4.96 -1.53
N PRO A 142 1.92 -4.54 -2.62
CA PRO A 142 0.54 -4.08 -2.53
C PRO A 142 -0.44 -5.11 -1.97
N GLN A 143 -0.15 -6.40 -2.17
CA GLN A 143 -0.94 -7.52 -1.66
C GLN A 143 -0.89 -7.60 -0.14
N PHE A 144 0.26 -7.31 0.48
CA PHE A 144 0.36 -7.19 1.92
C PHE A 144 -0.53 -6.05 2.42
N MET A 145 -0.43 -4.87 1.79
CA MET A 145 -1.28 -3.72 2.13
C MET A 145 -2.78 -4.05 1.98
N ALA A 146 -3.17 -4.81 0.96
CA ALA A 146 -4.54 -5.26 0.79
C ALA A 146 -5.00 -6.20 1.92
N MET A 147 -4.15 -7.11 2.39
CA MET A 147 -4.48 -7.98 3.51
C MET A 147 -4.69 -7.16 4.79
N VAL A 148 -3.74 -6.31 5.16
CA VAL A 148 -3.85 -5.51 6.39
C VAL A 148 -4.98 -4.47 6.33
N ALA A 149 -5.31 -3.97 5.14
CA ALA A 149 -6.47 -3.10 4.92
C ALA A 149 -7.81 -3.80 5.19
N THR A 150 -7.89 -5.13 5.06
CA THR A 150 -9.09 -5.90 5.44
C THR A 150 -9.17 -6.18 6.94
N GLN A 151 -8.03 -6.15 7.63
CA GLN A 151 -7.92 -6.40 9.07
C GLN A 151 -8.15 -5.14 9.92
N ASN A 152 -8.19 -3.96 9.28
CA ASN A 152 -8.31 -2.65 9.94
C ASN A 152 -7.25 -2.42 11.04
N LEU A 153 -6.02 -2.88 10.79
CA LEU A 153 -4.90 -2.64 11.70
C LEU A 153 -4.53 -1.16 11.77
N ALA A 154 -4.09 -0.71 12.95
CA ALA A 154 -3.52 0.62 13.10
C ALA A 154 -2.18 0.74 12.35
N ALA A 155 -1.83 1.96 11.95
CA ALA A 155 -0.60 2.21 11.20
C ALA A 155 0.65 1.67 11.91
N ASP A 156 0.73 1.83 13.23
CA ASP A 156 1.88 1.42 14.03
C ASP A 156 2.00 -0.12 14.13
N GLU A 157 0.87 -0.84 14.15
CA GLU A 157 0.83 -2.31 14.07
C GLU A 157 1.34 -2.81 12.72
N ILE A 158 0.96 -2.13 11.63
CA ILE A 158 1.44 -2.44 10.28
C ILE A 158 2.94 -2.18 10.18
N VAL A 159 3.42 -1.04 10.69
CA VAL A 159 4.85 -0.70 10.71
C VAL A 159 5.65 -1.69 11.55
N ALA A 160 5.16 -2.06 12.73
CA ALA A 160 5.80 -3.06 13.59
C ALA A 160 5.89 -4.42 12.87
N THR A 161 4.82 -4.84 12.20
CA THR A 161 4.79 -6.07 11.39
C THR A 161 5.85 -6.03 10.27
N ILE A 162 5.93 -4.94 9.51
CA ILE A 162 6.91 -4.80 8.42
C ILE A 162 8.35 -4.85 8.98
N LYS A 163 8.62 -4.19 10.10
CA LYS A 163 9.95 -4.18 10.74
C LYS A 163 10.35 -5.57 11.21
N ALA A 164 9.46 -6.30 11.89
CA ALA A 164 9.75 -7.66 12.32
C ALA A 164 9.99 -8.60 11.13
N TYR A 165 9.23 -8.46 10.04
CA TYR A 165 9.47 -9.23 8.82
C TYR A 165 10.84 -8.92 8.23
N LYS A 166 11.26 -7.65 8.18
CA LYS A 166 12.60 -7.25 7.75
C LYS A 166 13.68 -7.87 8.64
N GLU A 167 13.57 -7.73 9.96
CA GLU A 167 14.56 -8.23 10.92
C GLU A 167 14.72 -9.76 10.86
N LYS A 168 13.62 -10.47 10.64
CA LYS A 168 13.61 -11.93 10.51
C LYS A 168 13.84 -12.42 9.07
N SER A 169 14.12 -11.52 8.13
CA SER A 169 14.29 -11.83 6.69
C SER A 169 13.10 -12.57 6.08
N LEU A 170 11.88 -12.29 6.55
CA LEU A 170 10.63 -12.82 6.04
C LEU A 170 10.06 -11.93 4.93
N ASN A 171 9.37 -12.54 3.97
CA ASN A 171 8.74 -11.80 2.88
C ASN A 171 7.31 -11.39 3.23
N THR A 172 6.95 -10.12 3.05
CA THR A 172 5.57 -9.65 3.30
C THR A 172 4.54 -10.31 2.38
N SER A 173 4.97 -10.87 1.24
CA SER A 173 4.10 -11.63 0.32
C SER A 173 3.59 -12.93 0.95
N ASP A 174 4.38 -13.52 1.85
CA ASP A 174 4.02 -14.77 2.55
C ASP A 174 3.02 -14.53 3.69
N TYR A 175 2.83 -13.27 4.12
CA TYR A 175 1.84 -12.91 5.15
C TYR A 175 0.44 -13.43 4.80
N SER A 176 0.04 -13.32 3.52
CA SER A 176 -1.27 -13.81 3.08
C SER A 176 -1.40 -15.34 3.11
N LEU A 177 -0.30 -16.05 2.90
CA LEU A 177 -0.23 -17.51 2.96
C LEU A 177 -0.25 -17.99 4.41
N TYR A 178 0.49 -17.28 5.28
CA TYR A 178 0.49 -17.51 6.73
C TYR A 178 -0.92 -17.41 7.30
N LEU A 179 -1.64 -16.33 6.99
CA LEU A 179 -3.00 -16.11 7.51
C LEU A 179 -4.01 -17.14 7.02
N LYS A 180 -3.73 -17.84 5.92
CA LYS A 180 -4.60 -18.87 5.33
C LYS A 180 -4.19 -20.29 5.69
N ASP A 181 -3.18 -20.45 6.55
CA ASP A 181 -2.58 -21.75 6.87
C ASP A 181 -2.09 -22.51 5.61
N GLU A 182 -1.63 -21.79 4.58
CA GLU A 182 -1.10 -22.34 3.32
C GLU A 182 0.42 -22.55 3.36
N LEU A 183 1.09 -22.20 4.46
CA LEU A 183 2.53 -22.41 4.68
C LEU A 183 2.83 -23.73 5.39
N SER A 184 4.08 -24.18 5.29
CA SER A 184 4.54 -25.31 6.12
C SER A 184 4.52 -24.95 7.61
N ILE A 185 4.40 -25.95 8.49
CA ILE A 185 4.39 -25.74 9.95
C ILE A 185 5.61 -24.94 10.43
N ALA A 186 6.79 -25.19 9.85
CA ALA A 186 8.01 -24.47 10.18
C ALA A 186 7.90 -22.99 9.82
N GLN A 187 7.49 -22.69 8.59
CA GLN A 187 7.29 -21.31 8.12
C GLN A 187 6.20 -20.60 8.92
N SER A 188 5.06 -21.25 9.16
CA SER A 188 3.98 -20.67 9.97
C SER A 188 4.46 -20.31 11.38
N ARG A 189 5.33 -21.11 11.98
CA ARG A 189 5.94 -20.79 13.28
C ARG A 189 6.85 -19.57 13.20
N GLU A 190 7.67 -19.45 12.15
CA GLU A 190 8.53 -18.28 11.97
C GLU A 190 7.72 -16.98 11.83
N HIS A 191 6.67 -16.99 11.02
CA HIS A 191 5.76 -15.85 10.87
C HIS A 191 5.02 -15.52 12.18
N SER A 192 4.49 -16.53 12.87
CA SER A 192 3.82 -16.34 14.15
C SER A 192 4.76 -15.73 15.19
N ASN A 193 5.99 -16.24 15.31
CA ASN A 193 6.98 -15.72 16.26
C ASN A 193 7.36 -14.28 15.94
N ALA A 194 7.58 -13.95 14.66
CA ALA A 194 7.90 -12.59 14.24
C ALA A 194 6.77 -11.61 14.60
N LEU A 195 5.51 -12.02 14.43
CA LEU A 195 4.35 -11.20 14.81
C LEU A 195 4.25 -11.07 16.32
N VAL A 196 4.34 -12.16 17.09
CA VAL A 196 4.28 -12.10 18.56
C VAL A 196 5.37 -11.17 19.11
N GLU A 197 6.60 -11.27 18.62
CA GLU A 197 7.69 -10.37 19.01
C GLU A 197 7.40 -8.90 18.65
N ALA A 198 6.85 -8.62 17.46
CA ALA A 198 6.46 -7.28 17.05
C ALA A 198 5.40 -6.67 17.99
N TYR A 199 4.33 -7.41 18.27
CA TYR A 199 3.25 -6.94 19.12
C TYR A 199 3.67 -6.84 20.59
N GLN A 200 4.59 -7.68 21.06
CA GLN A 200 5.21 -7.53 22.40
C GLN A 200 6.01 -6.24 22.54
N GLN A 201 6.74 -5.84 21.49
CA GLN A 201 7.46 -4.57 21.51
C GLN A 201 6.53 -3.36 21.41
N LEU A 202 5.43 -3.51 20.68
CA LEU A 202 4.45 -2.44 20.46
C LEU A 202 3.55 -2.20 21.67
N GLU A 203 3.13 -3.27 22.33
CA GLU A 203 2.18 -3.28 23.45
C GLU A 203 2.76 -4.05 24.65
N PRO A 204 3.85 -3.54 25.28
CA PRO A 204 4.56 -4.23 26.37
C PRO A 204 3.71 -4.43 27.63
N GLU A 205 2.56 -3.77 27.74
CA GLU A 205 1.60 -3.92 28.83
C GLU A 205 0.73 -5.18 28.71
N LEU A 206 0.62 -5.78 27.51
CA LEU A 206 -0.16 -7.00 27.30
C LEU A 206 0.63 -8.25 27.71
N SER A 207 -0.10 -9.27 28.19
CA SER A 207 0.51 -10.57 28.43
C SER A 207 0.85 -11.28 27.12
N ILE A 208 1.78 -12.25 27.19
CA ILE A 208 2.14 -13.07 26.03
C ILE A 208 0.88 -13.77 25.46
N GLU A 209 0.01 -14.30 26.32
CA GLU A 209 -1.24 -14.96 25.90
C GLU A 209 -2.18 -13.99 25.15
N GLN A 210 -2.32 -12.75 25.62
CA GLN A 210 -3.15 -11.74 24.94
C GLN A 210 -2.59 -11.38 23.56
N ILE A 211 -1.26 -11.35 23.43
CA ILE A 211 -0.60 -11.06 22.16
C ILE A 211 -0.72 -12.24 21.21
N GLU A 212 -0.54 -13.47 21.70
CA GLU A 212 -0.78 -14.68 20.92
C GLU A 212 -2.22 -14.75 20.42
N ASP A 213 -3.21 -14.44 21.27
CA ASP A 213 -4.62 -14.34 20.90
C ASP A 213 -4.85 -13.27 19.82
N LYS A 214 -4.19 -12.11 19.93
CA LYS A 214 -4.26 -11.05 18.92
C LYS A 214 -3.68 -11.50 17.57
N VAL A 215 -2.52 -12.16 17.58
CA VAL A 215 -1.88 -12.72 16.38
C VAL A 215 -2.73 -13.83 15.75
N MET A 216 -3.36 -14.68 16.56
CA MET A 216 -4.31 -15.68 16.07
C MET A 216 -5.57 -15.04 15.47
N GLY A 217 -6.05 -13.94 16.07
CA GLY A 217 -7.19 -13.16 15.59
C GLY A 217 -6.95 -12.40 14.27
N LEU A 218 -5.71 -12.33 13.78
CA LEU A 218 -5.41 -11.81 12.45
C LEU A 218 -5.92 -12.75 11.34
N ARG A 219 -6.12 -14.03 11.64
CA ARG A 219 -6.58 -15.03 10.66
C ARG A 219 -8.08 -14.82 10.39
N PRO A 220 -8.50 -14.73 9.12
CA PRO A 220 -9.90 -14.52 8.74
C PRO A 220 -10.79 -15.73 9.01
#